data_AF-A9D8J6-F1
#
_entry.id   AF-A9D8J6-F1
#
_cell.length_a   1.000
_cell.length_b   1.000
_cell.length_c   1.000
_cell.angle_alpha   90.00
_cell.angle_beta   90.00
_cell.angle_gamma   90.00
#
_symmetry.space_group_name_H-M   'P 1'
#
loop_
_entity.id
_entity.type
_entity.pdbx_description
1 polymer ?
#
loop_
_entity_poly.entity_id
_entity_poly.type
_entity_poly.pdbx_seq_one_letter_code
_entity_poly.pdbx_strand_id
1 'polypeptide(L)'
;MINFDRGLCSFGGDPDRGWRMTDKLLPPKKKNPQLRQMVPTLPPQTRSRAALGLTAAAARGAFSLQHCDECGMVQYPPRDACSSCLSVDLAWRETVRDGTVIAETRIHASPDPYYRERLPWRSGLVRLPAGPTVLCHLHGDVGRGDAVRMDLKLDKAGQGVMIALPRERTPDMEDDPQLREFTAHPKHRRVLITDIRSPVTRPLIDALLTAGAAQIFVGESESWRRGSGHAAIAAHDRVSVMSLDVSDPSSVKKLAAEIGGKTDILINTARHVRPGGVLGSDTVFAREEFEINALGLMRLAQAFGPAMTSRTADGVNSAAALVNILSVHALSADPQYGAFSASQAAALSISQTLRAEFRASGLRMINVFSGPTDDEWHQPLPPPKVAPKALAKSVVDGLCEGLEDVFCGDVAKDLEERWRRDPKVLERELAGGG
;
A
#
# COMPACT_ATOMS: atom_id res chain seq x y z
N MET A 1 -17.94 26.06 49.68
CA MET A 1 -16.52 25.70 49.45
C MET A 1 -16.47 24.39 48.66
N ILE A 2 -16.73 24.44 47.36
CA ILE A 2 -16.37 23.39 46.38
C ILE A 2 -16.15 24.14 45.05
N ASN A 3 -14.88 24.29 44.67
CA ASN A 3 -14.45 24.92 43.41
C ASN A 3 -14.66 23.92 42.27
N PHE A 4 -15.41 24.32 41.24
CA PHE A 4 -15.44 23.64 39.95
C PHE A 4 -14.38 24.27 39.05
N ASP A 5 -13.23 23.62 38.97
CA ASP A 5 -12.13 24.01 38.10
C ASP A 5 -12.48 23.65 36.64
N ARG A 6 -12.86 24.66 35.85
CA ARG A 6 -13.08 24.53 34.40
C ARG A 6 -11.72 24.61 33.70
N GLY A 7 -11.06 23.46 33.58
CA GLY A 7 -9.95 23.27 32.65
C GLY A 7 -10.42 23.29 31.20
N LEU A 8 -10.72 24.48 30.67
CA LEU A 8 -10.82 24.72 29.23
C LEU A 8 -9.42 24.52 28.63
N CYS A 9 -9.22 23.38 27.95
CA CYS A 9 -8.11 23.24 27.01
C CYS A 9 -8.33 24.26 25.89
N SER A 10 -7.63 25.38 25.99
CA SER A 10 -7.48 26.38 24.95
C SER A 10 -6.74 25.73 23.77
N PHE A 11 -7.48 25.43 22.70
CA PHE A 11 -6.88 25.31 21.37
C PHE A 11 -6.47 26.72 20.93
N GLY A 12 -5.29 27.15 21.36
CA GLY A 12 -4.63 28.36 20.88
C GLY A 12 -4.13 28.13 19.46
N GLY A 13 -4.99 28.36 18.47
CA GLY A 13 -4.60 28.58 17.08
C GLY A 13 -4.67 30.07 16.78
N ASP A 14 -3.57 30.61 16.25
CA ASP A 14 -3.47 31.98 15.75
C ASP A 14 -4.43 32.16 14.55
N PRO A 15 -5.44 33.06 14.61
CA PRO A 15 -6.39 33.26 13.53
C PRO A 15 -5.77 33.87 12.26
N ASP A 16 -4.54 34.38 12.31
CA ASP A 16 -3.81 34.97 11.18
C ASP A 16 -2.84 33.99 10.48
N ARG A 17 -2.67 32.76 10.98
CA ARG A 17 -2.01 31.69 10.21
C ARG A 17 -2.96 31.23 9.11
N GLY A 18 -2.77 31.76 7.90
CA GLY A 18 -3.45 31.28 6.71
C GLY A 18 -3.42 29.75 6.66
N TRP A 19 -4.60 29.12 6.73
CA TRP A 19 -4.84 27.67 6.81
C TRP A 19 -4.32 26.86 5.59
N ARG A 20 -3.51 27.48 4.72
CA ARG A 20 -2.98 26.91 3.48
C ARG A 20 -1.68 26.13 3.68
N MET A 21 -1.24 25.87 4.92
CA MET A 21 -0.05 25.07 5.18
C MET A 21 -0.37 23.89 6.08
N THR A 22 -0.01 22.72 5.58
CA THR A 22 0.05 21.46 6.31
C THR A 22 1.05 21.60 7.44
N ASP A 23 0.60 21.35 8.66
CA ASP A 23 1.49 21.36 9.81
C ASP A 23 2.32 20.09 9.86
N LYS A 24 3.60 20.24 10.19
CA LYS A 24 4.52 19.12 10.40
C LYS A 24 3.98 18.16 11.47
N LEU A 25 3.91 16.89 11.11
CA LEU A 25 3.51 15.82 12.01
C LEU A 25 4.55 15.63 13.11
N LEU A 26 4.09 15.68 14.36
CA LEU A 26 4.91 15.38 15.53
C LEU A 26 4.96 13.87 15.79
N PRO A 27 6.06 13.35 16.37
CA PRO A 27 6.14 11.97 16.79
C PRO A 27 4.96 11.58 17.72
N PRO A 28 4.38 10.39 17.53
CA PRO A 28 3.25 9.95 18.35
C PRO A 28 3.65 9.84 19.83
N LYS A 29 2.79 10.34 20.72
CA LYS A 29 2.94 10.11 22.16
C LYS A 29 2.78 8.62 22.46
N LYS A 30 3.49 8.13 23.49
CA LYS A 30 3.35 6.75 23.96
C LYS A 30 1.89 6.47 24.33
N LYS A 31 1.29 5.46 23.71
CA LYS A 31 -0.11 5.09 23.93
C LYS A 31 -0.30 4.64 25.39
N ASN A 32 -1.29 5.21 26.07
CA ASN A 32 -1.68 4.77 27.41
C ASN A 32 -2.54 3.50 27.28
N PRO A 33 -2.08 2.32 27.72
CA PRO A 33 -2.82 1.06 27.58
C PRO A 33 -4.11 1.01 28.40
N GLN A 34 -4.30 1.91 29.37
CA GLN A 34 -5.51 1.99 30.19
C GLN A 34 -6.66 2.74 29.49
N LEU A 35 -6.36 3.50 28.43
CA LEU A 35 -7.40 4.21 27.67
C LEU A 35 -8.10 3.23 26.72
N ARG A 36 -9.43 3.41 26.59
CA ARG A 36 -10.24 2.62 25.66
C ARG A 36 -9.68 2.74 24.24
N GLN A 37 -9.41 1.60 23.61
CA GLN A 37 -9.01 1.58 22.21
C GLN A 37 -10.20 2.00 21.34
N MET A 38 -9.96 2.91 20.41
CA MET A 38 -10.94 3.26 19.39
C MET A 38 -11.15 2.06 18.47
N VAL A 39 -12.42 1.80 18.14
CA VAL A 39 -12.78 0.74 17.19
C VAL A 39 -12.78 1.36 15.79
N PRO A 40 -12.18 0.72 14.77
CA PRO A 40 -12.23 1.22 13.40
C PRO A 40 -13.67 1.46 12.94
N THR A 41 -13.97 2.67 12.45
CA THR A 41 -15.25 2.99 11.82
C THR A 41 -15.31 2.43 10.40
N LEU A 42 -16.44 1.81 10.05
CA LEU A 42 -16.69 1.25 8.72
C LEU A 42 -17.12 2.34 7.72
N PRO A 43 -16.78 2.19 6.43
CA PRO A 43 -17.32 3.05 5.39
C PRO A 43 -18.85 2.92 5.29
N PRO A 44 -19.55 3.99 4.90
CA PRO A 44 -21.00 4.01 4.95
C PRO A 44 -21.70 3.12 3.90
N GLN A 45 -21.16 2.94 2.68
CA GLN A 45 -21.86 2.18 1.62
C GLN A 45 -20.93 1.54 0.56
N THR A 46 -21.40 0.42 0.01
CA THR A 46 -20.86 -0.21 -1.21
C THR A 46 -21.11 0.66 -2.43
N ARG A 47 -20.12 0.75 -3.33
CA ARG A 47 -20.22 1.52 -4.57
C ARG A 47 -20.89 0.70 -5.68
N SER A 48 -21.42 1.40 -6.70
CA SER A 48 -21.94 0.75 -7.91
C SER A 48 -20.84 -0.01 -8.67
N ARG A 49 -21.23 -0.97 -9.53
CA ARG A 49 -20.27 -1.71 -10.36
C ARG A 49 -19.41 -0.79 -11.21
N ALA A 50 -20.00 0.24 -11.83
CA ALA A 50 -19.27 1.25 -12.60
C ALA A 50 -18.19 1.94 -11.75
N ALA A 51 -18.48 2.27 -10.49
CA ALA A 51 -17.52 2.92 -9.60
C ALA A 51 -16.34 2.02 -9.16
N LEU A 52 -16.43 0.69 -9.31
CA LEU A 52 -15.30 -0.21 -9.06
C LEU A 52 -14.12 0.05 -10.02
N GLY A 53 -14.37 0.61 -11.20
CA GLY A 53 -13.29 1.00 -12.12
C GLY A 53 -12.41 2.12 -11.55
N LEU A 54 -12.98 3.08 -10.80
CA LEU A 54 -12.19 4.09 -10.07
C LEU A 54 -11.33 3.44 -8.99
N THR A 55 -11.90 2.49 -8.23
CA THR A 55 -11.16 1.73 -7.22
C THR A 55 -10.01 0.95 -7.83
N ALA A 56 -10.24 0.28 -8.96
CA ALA A 56 -9.19 -0.45 -9.68
C ALA A 56 -8.09 0.46 -10.23
N ALA A 57 -8.44 1.68 -10.69
CA ALA A 57 -7.45 2.67 -11.12
C ALA A 57 -6.63 3.20 -9.93
N ALA A 58 -7.29 3.53 -8.81
CA ALA A 58 -6.66 3.98 -7.57
C ALA A 58 -5.69 2.94 -7.00
N ALA A 59 -6.09 1.65 -6.99
CA ALA A 59 -5.28 0.53 -6.54
C ALA A 59 -3.91 0.42 -7.25
N ARG A 60 -3.84 0.89 -8.50
CA ARG A 60 -2.62 0.89 -9.34
C ARG A 60 -1.95 2.26 -9.44
N GLY A 61 -2.51 3.30 -8.82
CA GLY A 61 -1.99 4.68 -8.91
C GLY A 61 -2.24 5.34 -10.27
N ALA A 62 -3.19 4.83 -11.06
CA ALA A 62 -3.61 5.40 -12.33
C ALA A 62 -4.74 6.42 -12.12
N PHE A 63 -4.70 7.53 -12.85
CA PHE A 63 -5.80 8.49 -12.91
C PHE A 63 -6.63 8.24 -14.17
N SER A 64 -7.62 7.34 -14.06
CA SER A 64 -8.46 6.93 -15.19
C SER A 64 -9.91 7.31 -14.97
N LEU A 65 -10.57 7.77 -16.04
CA LEU A 65 -12.02 8.02 -16.09
C LEU A 65 -12.62 7.20 -17.24
N GLN A 66 -13.95 7.09 -17.25
CA GLN A 66 -14.66 6.51 -18.38
C GLN A 66 -14.68 7.48 -19.56
N HIS A 67 -14.29 7.00 -20.74
CA HIS A 67 -14.40 7.70 -22.02
C HIS A 67 -15.39 6.92 -22.87
N CYS A 68 -16.33 7.63 -23.50
CA CYS A 68 -17.23 7.00 -24.46
C CYS A 68 -16.49 6.70 -25.76
N ASP A 69 -16.54 5.45 -26.22
CA ASP A 69 -15.86 5.02 -27.44
C ASP A 69 -16.50 5.61 -28.71
N GLU A 70 -17.79 5.97 -28.66
CA GLU A 70 -18.50 6.58 -29.79
C GLU A 70 -18.30 8.10 -29.89
N CYS A 71 -18.56 8.85 -28.81
CA CYS A 71 -18.56 10.31 -28.85
C CYS A 71 -17.36 10.97 -28.16
N GLY A 72 -16.47 10.19 -27.53
CA GLY A 72 -15.29 10.69 -26.82
C GLY A 72 -15.59 11.40 -25.49
N MET A 73 -16.86 11.56 -25.11
CA MET A 73 -17.23 12.28 -23.89
C MET A 73 -16.69 11.57 -22.64
N VAL A 74 -15.96 12.32 -21.81
CA VAL A 74 -15.43 11.83 -20.52
C VAL A 74 -16.52 11.88 -19.46
N GLN A 75 -16.75 10.76 -18.78
CA GLN A 75 -17.84 10.61 -17.81
C GLN A 75 -17.35 10.82 -16.38
N TYR A 76 -18.11 11.62 -15.63
CA TYR A 76 -18.05 11.68 -14.18
C TYR A 76 -19.42 12.12 -13.61
N PRO A 77 -19.92 11.51 -12.52
CA PRO A 77 -19.45 10.25 -11.91
C PRO A 77 -19.49 9.07 -12.89
N PRO A 78 -18.89 7.91 -12.56
CA PRO A 78 -18.96 6.72 -13.40
C PRO A 78 -20.40 6.28 -13.65
N ARG A 79 -20.71 5.86 -14.87
CA ARG A 79 -22.05 5.53 -15.37
C ARG A 79 -22.03 4.22 -16.16
N ASP A 80 -23.21 3.66 -16.36
CA ASP A 80 -23.43 2.49 -17.22
C ASP A 80 -23.75 2.90 -18.68
N ALA A 81 -24.06 4.17 -18.93
CA ALA A 81 -24.29 4.73 -20.26
C ALA A 81 -23.78 6.17 -20.36
N CYS A 82 -23.35 6.56 -21.55
CA CYS A 82 -22.83 7.90 -21.85
C CYS A 82 -23.89 8.97 -21.60
N SER A 83 -23.54 10.02 -20.85
CA SER A 83 -24.43 11.16 -20.60
C SER A 83 -24.74 12.02 -21.82
N SER A 84 -24.02 11.84 -22.94
CA SER A 84 -24.21 12.62 -24.17
C SER A 84 -24.94 11.85 -25.27
N CYS A 85 -24.49 10.63 -25.61
CA CYS A 85 -25.04 9.84 -26.72
C CYS A 85 -25.78 8.57 -26.29
N LEU A 86 -25.85 8.28 -24.99
CA LEU A 86 -26.47 7.07 -24.41
C LEU A 86 -25.82 5.73 -24.80
N SER A 87 -24.71 5.74 -25.54
CA SER A 87 -23.90 4.53 -25.78
C SER A 87 -23.45 3.90 -24.47
N VAL A 88 -23.44 2.56 -24.44
CA VAL A 88 -22.95 1.76 -23.32
C VAL A 88 -21.46 1.42 -23.44
N ASP A 89 -20.83 1.79 -24.56
CA ASP A 89 -19.41 1.53 -24.83
C ASP A 89 -18.56 2.58 -24.13
N LEU A 90 -18.32 2.33 -22.84
CA LEU A 90 -17.55 3.18 -21.94
C LEU A 90 -16.27 2.47 -21.50
N ALA A 91 -15.14 2.87 -22.08
CA ALA A 91 -13.82 2.34 -21.74
C ALA A 91 -13.14 3.18 -20.64
N TRP A 92 -12.43 2.53 -19.72
CA TRP A 92 -11.56 3.22 -18.76
C TRP A 92 -10.25 3.61 -19.43
N ARG A 93 -9.97 4.92 -19.50
CA ARG A 93 -8.75 5.45 -20.12
C ARG A 93 -8.04 6.40 -19.16
N GLU A 94 -6.71 6.39 -19.21
CA GLU A 94 -5.92 7.38 -18.49
C GLU A 94 -6.31 8.79 -18.93
N THR A 95 -6.50 9.66 -17.95
CA THR A 95 -6.94 11.04 -18.17
C THR A 95 -5.88 11.98 -17.61
N VAL A 96 -5.77 13.17 -18.19
CA VAL A 96 -4.84 14.19 -17.72
C VAL A 96 -5.15 14.56 -16.27
N ARG A 97 -4.11 14.67 -15.44
CA ARG A 97 -4.23 14.92 -13.99
C ARG A 97 -4.37 16.39 -13.63
N ASP A 98 -4.20 17.31 -14.57
CA ASP A 98 -4.36 18.74 -14.28
C ASP A 98 -5.83 19.09 -13.94
N GLY A 99 -6.01 20.08 -13.08
CA GLY A 99 -7.32 20.61 -12.74
C GLY A 99 -7.26 22.00 -12.13
N THR A 100 -8.42 22.63 -11.99
CA THR A 100 -8.57 23.93 -11.31
C THR A 100 -9.68 23.85 -10.27
N VAL A 101 -9.38 24.26 -9.03
CA VAL A 101 -10.36 24.24 -7.93
C VAL A 101 -11.38 25.36 -8.15
N ILE A 102 -12.65 25.00 -8.38
CA ILE A 102 -13.72 25.98 -8.61
C ILE A 102 -14.47 26.32 -7.31
N ALA A 103 -14.57 25.35 -6.39
CA ALA A 103 -15.23 25.51 -5.11
C ALA A 103 -14.54 24.66 -4.02
N GLU A 104 -14.54 25.17 -2.80
CA GLU A 104 -14.08 24.48 -1.59
C GLU A 104 -15.24 24.42 -0.60
N THR A 105 -15.36 23.31 0.13
CA THR A 105 -16.32 23.10 1.21
C THR A 105 -15.61 22.44 2.38
N ARG A 106 -15.90 22.94 3.58
CA ARG A 106 -15.39 22.38 4.83
C ARG A 106 -16.55 21.91 5.68
N ILE A 107 -16.55 20.63 6.01
CA ILE A 107 -17.58 20.01 6.83
C ILE A 107 -17.05 19.98 8.27
N HIS A 108 -17.77 20.62 9.18
CA HIS A 108 -17.41 20.71 10.61
C HIS A 108 -18.23 19.78 11.51
N ALA A 109 -19.31 19.18 10.99
CA ALA A 109 -20.17 18.28 11.73
C ALA A 109 -20.72 17.20 10.79
N SER A 110 -20.78 15.95 11.26
CA SER A 110 -21.41 14.85 10.54
C SER A 110 -22.13 13.91 11.51
N PRO A 111 -23.36 13.47 11.21
CA PRO A 111 -24.06 12.46 11.97
C PRO A 111 -23.43 11.07 11.78
N ASP A 112 -22.69 10.85 10.70
CA ASP A 112 -22.01 9.59 10.39
C ASP A 112 -20.71 9.45 11.22
N PRO A 113 -20.57 8.39 12.04
CA PRO A 113 -19.36 8.14 12.82
C PRO A 113 -18.07 8.10 12.00
N TYR A 114 -18.11 7.55 10.77
CA TYR A 114 -16.95 7.48 9.90
C TYR A 114 -16.42 8.88 9.60
N TYR A 115 -17.27 9.79 9.12
CA TYR A 115 -16.84 11.15 8.81
C TYR A 115 -16.57 11.98 10.07
N ARG A 116 -17.26 11.71 11.19
CA ARG A 116 -17.12 12.46 12.44
C ARG A 116 -15.70 12.40 13.01
N GLU A 117 -15.05 11.24 12.94
CA GLU A 117 -13.67 11.03 13.42
C GLU A 117 -12.63 11.79 12.59
N ARG A 118 -13.02 12.32 11.43
CA ARG A 118 -12.12 12.93 10.44
C ARG A 118 -12.43 14.42 10.20
N LEU A 119 -13.25 15.01 11.06
CA LEU A 119 -13.57 16.43 10.97
C LEU A 119 -12.39 17.30 11.46
N PRO A 120 -12.18 18.50 10.87
CA PRO A 120 -12.92 19.05 9.75
C PRO A 120 -12.57 18.37 8.42
N TRP A 121 -13.57 17.95 7.67
CA TRP A 121 -13.38 17.27 6.39
C TRP A 121 -13.41 18.26 5.25
N ARG A 122 -12.34 18.29 4.43
CA ARG A 122 -12.24 19.19 3.27
C ARG A 122 -12.58 18.45 1.99
N SER A 123 -13.43 19.06 1.19
CA SER A 123 -13.80 18.61 -0.15
C SER A 123 -13.99 19.81 -1.08
N GLY A 124 -14.00 19.54 -2.38
CA GLY A 124 -14.14 20.60 -3.37
C GLY A 124 -14.58 20.08 -4.71
N LEU A 125 -14.89 21.04 -5.58
CA LEU A 125 -15.15 20.80 -6.99
C LEU A 125 -13.92 21.23 -7.77
N VAL A 126 -13.41 20.35 -8.62
CA VAL A 126 -12.28 20.62 -9.52
C VAL A 126 -12.72 20.47 -10.96
N ARG A 127 -12.51 21.50 -11.77
CA ARG A 127 -12.72 21.44 -13.22
C ARG A 127 -11.52 20.75 -13.86
N LEU A 128 -11.74 19.66 -14.58
CA LEU A 128 -10.71 19.01 -15.38
C LEU A 128 -10.68 19.62 -16.79
N PRO A 129 -9.50 19.74 -17.42
CA PRO A 129 -9.38 20.09 -18.84
C PRO A 129 -10.12 19.09 -19.75
N ALA A 130 -10.25 17.84 -19.30
CA ALA A 130 -10.98 16.78 -19.99
C ALA A 130 -12.51 17.02 -20.07
N GLY A 131 -13.04 18.08 -19.45
CA GLY A 131 -14.45 18.46 -19.50
C GLY A 131 -15.18 18.42 -18.16
N PRO A 132 -15.23 17.26 -17.45
CA PRO A 132 -16.07 17.14 -16.26
C PRO A 132 -15.54 17.97 -15.08
N THR A 133 -16.47 18.36 -14.21
CA THR A 133 -16.15 18.83 -12.86
C THR A 133 -16.27 17.66 -11.90
N VAL A 134 -15.22 17.40 -11.15
CA VAL A 134 -15.17 16.27 -10.20
C VAL A 134 -15.31 16.75 -8.75
N LEU A 135 -16.01 15.96 -7.94
CA LEU A 135 -16.03 16.09 -6.49
C LEU A 135 -14.85 15.31 -5.91
N CYS A 136 -13.99 15.98 -5.16
CA CYS A 136 -12.77 15.38 -4.61
C CYS A 136 -12.45 15.91 -3.20
N HIS A 137 -11.53 15.23 -2.52
CA HIS A 137 -10.85 15.75 -1.35
C HIS A 137 -9.90 16.88 -1.76
N LEU A 138 -9.68 17.83 -0.86
CA LEU A 138 -8.72 18.92 -1.06
C LEU A 138 -7.62 18.82 -0.01
N HIS A 139 -6.38 18.63 -0.47
CA HIS A 139 -5.19 18.67 0.38
C HIS A 139 -5.09 20.00 1.13
N GLY A 140 -4.57 20.00 2.37
CA GLY A 140 -4.38 21.18 3.23
C GLY A 140 -3.85 22.42 2.50
N ASP A 141 -2.88 22.21 1.62
CA ASP A 141 -2.19 23.28 0.87
C ASP A 141 -2.89 23.76 -0.40
N VAL A 142 -4.08 23.24 -0.70
CA VAL A 142 -4.87 23.61 -1.88
C VAL A 142 -6.02 24.53 -1.49
N GLY A 143 -6.17 25.64 -2.20
CA GLY A 143 -7.28 26.58 -2.06
C GLY A 143 -8.10 26.76 -3.34
N ARG A 144 -9.21 27.48 -3.22
CA ARG A 144 -10.06 27.86 -4.36
C ARG A 144 -9.28 28.73 -5.37
N GLY A 145 -9.40 28.38 -6.65
CA GLY A 145 -8.72 29.04 -7.76
C GLY A 145 -7.36 28.44 -8.12
N ASP A 146 -6.80 27.59 -7.26
CA ASP A 146 -5.48 27.02 -7.48
C ASP A 146 -5.52 25.99 -8.62
N ALA A 147 -4.43 25.94 -9.40
CA ALA A 147 -4.16 24.84 -10.30
C ALA A 147 -3.62 23.65 -9.49
N VAL A 148 -4.13 22.46 -9.77
CA VAL A 148 -3.89 21.26 -8.96
C VAL A 148 -3.50 20.07 -9.81
N ARG A 149 -2.82 19.12 -9.18
CA ARG A 149 -2.62 17.76 -9.70
C ARG A 149 -3.63 16.85 -9.02
N MET A 150 -4.52 16.28 -9.80
CA MET A 150 -5.49 15.29 -9.38
C MET A 150 -4.84 13.92 -9.22
N ASP A 151 -5.31 13.19 -8.23
CA ASP A 151 -4.93 11.80 -8.02
C ASP A 151 -6.13 10.94 -7.58
N LEU A 152 -6.03 9.64 -7.82
CA LEU A 152 -6.96 8.64 -7.34
C LEU A 152 -6.28 7.80 -6.27
N LYS A 153 -6.85 7.80 -5.07
CA LYS A 153 -6.35 7.03 -3.93
C LYS A 153 -7.40 6.07 -3.41
N LEU A 154 -6.95 5.08 -2.66
CA LEU A 154 -7.85 4.22 -1.89
C LEU A 154 -8.05 4.81 -0.51
N ASP A 155 -9.29 5.05 -0.13
CA ASP A 155 -9.62 5.40 1.25
C ASP A 155 -9.36 4.21 2.20
N LYS A 156 -9.58 4.42 3.50
CA LYS A 156 -9.41 3.37 4.52
C LYS A 156 -10.31 2.15 4.27
N ALA A 157 -11.36 2.29 3.47
CA ALA A 157 -12.27 1.22 3.11
C ALA A 157 -11.94 0.53 1.78
N GLY A 158 -10.81 0.88 1.17
CA GLY A 158 -10.45 0.38 -0.16
C GLY A 158 -11.42 0.85 -1.24
N GLN A 159 -11.99 2.05 -1.12
CA GLN A 159 -12.77 2.69 -2.18
C GLN A 159 -11.92 3.73 -2.90
N GLY A 160 -12.06 3.80 -4.23
CA GLY A 160 -11.45 4.86 -5.02
C GLY A 160 -12.04 6.23 -4.68
N VAL A 161 -11.18 7.14 -4.23
CA VAL A 161 -11.50 8.54 -3.95
C VAL A 161 -10.55 9.44 -4.71
N MET A 162 -11.04 10.61 -5.12
CA MET A 162 -10.22 11.62 -5.79
C MET A 162 -9.68 12.60 -4.76
N ILE A 163 -8.42 12.99 -4.90
CA ILE A 163 -7.80 14.07 -4.12
C ILE A 163 -7.13 15.07 -5.05
N ALA A 164 -7.32 16.35 -4.77
CA ALA A 164 -6.59 17.43 -5.41
C ALA A 164 -5.35 17.75 -4.57
N LEU A 165 -4.18 17.62 -5.18
CA LEU A 165 -2.87 17.91 -4.59
C LEU A 165 -2.30 19.20 -5.21
N PRO A 166 -1.42 19.92 -4.49
CA PRO A 166 -0.60 20.96 -5.11
C PRO A 166 0.18 20.41 -6.32
N ARG A 167 0.44 21.25 -7.33
CA ARG A 167 1.22 20.81 -8.52
C ARG A 167 2.67 20.50 -8.17
N GLU A 168 3.24 21.30 -7.28
CA GLU A 168 4.59 21.14 -6.77
C GLU A 168 4.52 20.57 -5.35
N ARG A 169 5.52 19.77 -4.99
CA ARG A 169 5.59 19.19 -3.66
C ARG A 169 5.82 20.30 -2.63
N THR A 170 4.89 20.43 -1.69
CA THR A 170 4.99 21.38 -0.57
C THR A 170 5.77 20.77 0.60
N PRO A 171 6.30 21.59 1.52
CA PRO A 171 6.84 21.10 2.78
C PRO A 171 5.76 20.34 3.56
N ASP A 172 6.11 19.19 4.12
CA ASP A 172 5.23 18.36 4.95
C ASP A 172 3.91 17.94 4.26
N MET A 173 3.86 17.90 2.93
CA MET A 173 2.71 17.43 2.14
C MET A 173 2.17 16.08 2.64
N GLU A 174 3.07 15.17 3.00
CA GLU A 174 2.74 13.82 3.46
C GLU A 174 2.21 13.78 4.90
N ASP A 175 2.14 14.92 5.57
CA ASP A 175 1.58 15.05 6.91
C ASP A 175 0.10 15.44 6.90
N ASP A 176 -0.47 15.76 5.73
CA ASP A 176 -1.89 16.05 5.59
C ASP A 176 -2.74 14.87 6.13
N PRO A 177 -3.66 15.11 7.08
CA PRO A 177 -4.39 14.03 7.73
C PRO A 177 -5.19 13.14 6.75
N GLN A 178 -5.77 13.71 5.69
CA GLN A 178 -6.52 12.94 4.69
C GLN A 178 -5.57 12.12 3.81
N LEU A 179 -4.49 12.73 3.33
CA LEU A 179 -3.50 12.03 2.51
C LEU A 179 -2.82 10.89 3.28
N ARG A 180 -2.56 11.08 4.58
CA ARG A 180 -2.03 10.02 5.46
C ARG A 180 -3.00 8.86 5.63
N GLU A 181 -4.30 9.12 5.66
CA GLU A 181 -5.31 8.06 5.71
C GLU A 181 -5.35 7.26 4.40
N PHE A 182 -5.09 7.92 3.28
CA PHE A 182 -5.11 7.33 1.94
C PHE A 182 -3.84 6.55 1.59
N THR A 183 -2.82 6.61 2.43
CA THR A 183 -1.49 6.03 2.19
C THR A 183 -1.03 5.20 3.39
N ALA A 184 0.14 4.58 3.28
CA ALA A 184 0.79 3.84 4.36
C ALA A 184 2.19 4.42 4.65
N HIS A 185 2.33 5.74 4.64
CA HIS A 185 3.64 6.40 4.73
C HIS A 185 4.44 5.95 5.97
N PRO A 186 5.73 5.55 5.81
CA PRO A 186 6.58 5.05 6.92
C PRO A 186 6.91 6.05 8.04
N LYS A 187 6.57 7.34 7.90
CA LYS A 187 7.00 8.39 8.83
C LYS A 187 6.40 8.13 10.21
N HIS A 188 7.29 8.03 11.19
CA HIS A 188 7.01 7.65 12.58
C HIS A 188 6.41 6.24 12.79
N ARG A 189 6.55 5.34 11.81
CA ARG A 189 6.08 3.95 11.91
C ARG A 189 7.15 3.01 12.39
N ARG A 190 6.70 1.93 13.01
CA ARG A 190 7.52 0.80 13.41
C ARG A 190 7.31 -0.32 12.41
N VAL A 191 8.38 -0.76 11.77
CA VAL A 191 8.33 -1.66 10.61
C VAL A 191 8.97 -2.99 10.98
N LEU A 192 8.34 -4.11 10.60
CA LEU A 192 8.93 -5.44 10.65
C LEU A 192 9.32 -5.89 9.25
N ILE A 193 10.57 -6.28 9.05
CA ILE A 193 11.08 -6.94 7.84
C ILE A 193 11.34 -8.40 8.19
N THR A 194 10.80 -9.35 7.43
CA THR A 194 10.73 -10.75 7.90
C THR A 194 12.04 -11.54 7.78
N ASP A 195 12.96 -11.16 6.89
CA ASP A 195 14.20 -11.90 6.66
C ASP A 195 15.43 -10.98 6.47
N ILE A 196 16.41 -11.10 7.36
CA ILE A 196 17.69 -10.39 7.33
C ILE A 196 18.60 -10.80 6.16
N ARG A 197 18.47 -12.04 5.67
CA ARG A 197 19.35 -12.59 4.63
C ARG A 197 18.96 -12.14 3.23
N SER A 198 17.74 -11.66 3.06
CA SER A 198 17.27 -11.16 1.79
C SER A 198 18.13 -9.97 1.31
N PRO A 199 18.66 -9.98 0.07
CA PRO A 199 19.49 -8.90 -0.46
C PRO A 199 18.80 -7.52 -0.44
N VAL A 200 17.46 -7.49 -0.43
CA VAL A 200 16.66 -6.26 -0.35
C VAL A 200 16.68 -5.62 1.03
N THR A 201 16.99 -6.37 2.09
CA THR A 201 16.77 -5.93 3.47
C THR A 201 17.62 -4.72 3.83
N ARG A 202 18.91 -4.70 3.46
CA ARG A 202 19.76 -3.54 3.76
C ARG A 202 19.31 -2.27 3.01
N PRO A 203 19.12 -2.28 1.68
CA PRO A 203 18.55 -1.12 0.99
C PRO A 203 17.16 -0.71 1.49
N LEU A 204 16.35 -1.66 1.94
CA LEU A 204 15.01 -1.39 2.47
C LEU A 204 15.08 -0.69 3.83
N ILE A 205 16.00 -1.09 4.72
CA ILE A 205 16.27 -0.38 5.97
C ILE A 205 16.65 1.08 5.66
N ASP A 206 17.61 1.29 4.77
CA ASP A 206 18.09 2.64 4.43
C ASP A 206 16.95 3.50 3.84
N ALA A 207 16.13 2.93 2.97
CA ALA A 207 14.98 3.61 2.37
C ALA A 207 13.88 3.95 3.39
N LEU A 208 13.54 3.03 4.30
CA LEU A 208 12.54 3.25 5.34
C LEU A 208 12.99 4.30 6.37
N LEU A 209 14.27 4.28 6.75
CA LEU A 209 14.83 5.29 7.66
C LEU A 209 14.85 6.67 7.00
N THR A 210 15.14 6.74 5.71
CA THR A 210 15.04 7.97 4.90
C THR A 210 13.60 8.48 4.82
N ALA A 211 12.62 7.57 4.69
CA ALA A 211 11.19 7.87 4.73
C ALA A 211 10.66 8.18 6.15
N GLY A 212 11.53 8.24 7.17
CA GLY A 212 11.19 8.67 8.52
C GLY A 212 10.67 7.57 9.45
N ALA A 213 10.93 6.29 9.17
CA ALA A 213 10.60 5.20 10.08
C ALA A 213 11.21 5.43 11.47
N ALA A 214 10.41 5.18 12.52
CA ALA A 214 10.81 5.38 13.90
C ALA A 214 11.71 4.23 14.40
N GLN A 215 11.33 2.99 14.09
CA GLN A 215 12.04 1.78 14.49
C GLN A 215 11.83 0.69 13.45
N ILE A 216 12.85 -0.14 13.24
CA ILE A 216 12.79 -1.28 12.32
C ILE A 216 13.16 -2.55 13.08
N PHE A 217 12.27 -3.53 13.08
CA PHE A 217 12.52 -4.90 13.52
C PHE A 217 12.91 -5.73 12.29
N VAL A 218 13.95 -6.55 12.41
CA VAL A 218 14.43 -7.40 11.30
C VAL A 218 14.46 -8.85 11.78
N GLY A 219 13.72 -9.71 11.10
CA GLY A 219 13.63 -11.13 11.41
C GLY A 219 14.86 -11.93 10.97
N GLU A 220 15.27 -12.88 11.80
CA GLU A 220 16.36 -13.82 11.54
C GLU A 220 15.91 -15.25 11.88
N SER A 221 15.89 -16.14 10.87
CA SER A 221 15.45 -17.53 11.04
C SER A 221 16.54 -18.44 11.60
N GLU A 222 17.80 -18.24 11.19
CA GLU A 222 18.95 -19.10 11.50
C GLU A 222 20.06 -18.30 12.21
N SER A 223 19.85 -17.92 13.46
CA SER A 223 20.79 -17.08 14.23
C SER A 223 22.20 -17.68 14.43
N TRP A 224 22.34 -19.00 14.24
CA TRP A 224 23.63 -19.70 14.26
C TRP A 224 24.44 -19.49 12.96
N ARG A 225 23.80 -19.12 11.85
CA ARG A 225 24.42 -18.93 10.53
C ARG A 225 24.49 -17.44 10.19
N ARG A 226 25.38 -16.71 10.86
CA ARG A 226 25.54 -15.26 10.67
C ARG A 226 26.11 -14.94 9.29
N GLY A 227 25.32 -14.29 8.44
CA GLY A 227 25.73 -13.81 7.12
C GLY A 227 26.57 -12.53 7.15
N SER A 228 27.25 -12.24 6.04
CA SER A 228 27.92 -10.96 5.81
C SER A 228 26.89 -9.82 5.80
N GLY A 229 27.08 -8.81 6.67
CA GLY A 229 26.17 -7.66 6.78
C GLY A 229 25.32 -7.63 8.05
N HIS A 230 25.20 -8.75 8.79
CA HIS A 230 24.49 -8.80 10.07
C HIS A 230 25.01 -7.74 11.06
N ALA A 231 26.33 -7.66 11.24
CA ALA A 231 26.94 -6.70 12.17
C ALA A 231 26.62 -5.24 11.82
N ALA A 232 26.58 -4.91 10.52
CA ALA A 232 26.28 -3.55 10.05
C ALA A 232 24.79 -3.19 10.19
N ILE A 233 23.89 -4.17 10.17
CA ILE A 233 22.45 -3.99 10.42
C ILE A 233 22.21 -3.84 11.93
N ALA A 234 22.82 -4.71 12.74
CA ALA A 234 22.66 -4.72 14.19
C ALA A 234 23.28 -3.49 14.89
N ALA A 235 24.25 -2.83 14.27
CA ALA A 235 24.92 -1.65 14.84
C ALA A 235 24.08 -0.36 14.77
N HIS A 236 22.93 -0.36 14.09
CA HIS A 236 22.13 0.85 13.91
C HIS A 236 21.11 1.03 15.06
N ASP A 237 21.14 2.16 15.77
CA ASP A 237 20.34 2.41 16.99
C ASP A 237 18.82 2.22 16.83
N ARG A 238 18.29 2.47 15.63
CA ARG A 238 16.86 2.30 15.30
C ARG A 238 16.49 0.92 14.75
N VAL A 239 17.43 -0.02 14.68
CA VAL A 239 17.23 -1.36 14.13
C VAL A 239 17.39 -2.40 15.25
N SER A 240 16.48 -3.37 15.30
CA SER A 240 16.51 -4.47 16.27
C SER A 240 16.35 -5.80 15.55
N VAL A 241 17.35 -6.68 15.66
CA VAL A 241 17.31 -8.02 15.05
C VAL A 241 16.58 -8.97 15.98
N MET A 242 15.55 -9.64 15.48
CA MET A 242 14.64 -10.51 16.23
C MET A 242 14.66 -11.92 15.63
N SER A 243 14.50 -12.95 16.46
CA SER A 243 14.34 -14.31 15.96
C SER A 243 12.99 -14.43 15.23
N LEU A 244 13.01 -14.83 13.95
CA LEU A 244 11.82 -15.05 13.15
C LEU A 244 12.10 -16.07 12.04
N ASP A 245 11.44 -17.21 12.14
CA ASP A 245 11.34 -18.17 11.05
C ASP A 245 9.87 -18.26 10.63
N VAL A 246 9.57 -17.86 9.39
CA VAL A 246 8.22 -17.83 8.85
C VAL A 246 7.66 -19.24 8.58
N SER A 247 8.53 -20.25 8.49
CA SER A 247 8.13 -21.64 8.32
C SER A 247 7.71 -22.28 9.65
N ASP A 248 8.19 -21.77 10.80
CA ASP A 248 7.84 -22.27 12.14
C ASP A 248 6.67 -21.46 12.76
N PRO A 249 5.48 -22.07 12.93
CA PRO A 249 4.34 -21.42 13.61
C PRO A 249 4.66 -20.94 15.03
N SER A 250 5.57 -21.61 15.74
CA SER A 250 5.93 -21.27 17.11
C SER A 250 6.78 -19.99 17.16
N SER A 251 7.74 -19.86 16.26
CA SER A 251 8.59 -18.68 16.08
C SER A 251 7.75 -17.44 15.78
N VAL A 252 6.85 -17.53 14.78
CA VAL A 252 5.95 -16.43 14.40
C VAL A 252 5.06 -15.99 15.57
N LYS A 253 4.44 -16.93 16.28
CA LYS A 253 3.56 -16.63 17.43
C LYS A 253 4.31 -15.95 18.58
N LYS A 254 5.52 -16.42 18.90
CA LYS A 254 6.35 -15.83 19.97
C LYS A 254 6.69 -14.38 19.64
N LEU A 255 7.15 -14.11 18.42
CA LEU A 255 7.50 -12.75 18.02
C LEU A 255 6.27 -11.83 17.98
N ALA A 256 5.14 -12.33 17.45
CA ALA A 256 3.90 -11.57 17.43
C ALA A 256 3.41 -11.21 18.84
N ALA A 257 3.60 -12.09 19.83
CA ALA A 257 3.29 -11.78 21.23
C ALA A 257 4.18 -10.66 21.79
N GLU A 258 5.44 -10.57 21.36
CA GLU A 258 6.42 -9.59 21.86
C GLU A 258 6.28 -8.20 21.19
N ILE A 259 6.09 -8.17 19.87
CA ILE A 259 6.12 -6.95 19.06
C ILE A 259 4.88 -6.74 18.18
N GLY A 260 3.87 -7.61 18.22
CA GLY A 260 2.67 -7.49 17.38
C GLY A 260 1.94 -6.16 17.60
N GLY A 261 1.73 -5.76 18.86
CA GLY A 261 1.18 -4.44 19.20
C GLY A 261 2.14 -3.26 18.91
N LYS A 262 3.39 -3.57 18.59
CA LYS A 262 4.41 -2.59 18.19
C LYS A 262 4.62 -2.50 16.68
N THR A 263 4.01 -3.34 15.88
CA THR A 263 4.23 -3.39 14.43
C THR A 263 3.11 -2.60 13.74
N ASP A 264 3.48 -1.56 12.99
CA ASP A 264 2.54 -0.76 12.21
C ASP A 264 2.61 -1.17 10.72
N ILE A 265 3.80 -1.47 10.21
CA ILE A 265 4.02 -1.99 8.85
C ILE A 265 4.77 -3.32 8.93
N LEU A 266 4.30 -4.35 8.22
CA LEU A 266 4.98 -5.64 8.08
C LEU A 266 5.34 -5.84 6.62
N ILE A 267 6.62 -6.03 6.31
CA ILE A 267 7.12 -6.29 4.96
C ILE A 267 7.66 -7.71 4.91
N ASN A 268 6.93 -8.59 4.22
CA ASN A 268 7.33 -9.96 4.00
C ASN A 268 8.37 -10.05 2.88
N THR A 269 9.64 -10.19 3.27
CA THR A 269 10.79 -10.38 2.37
C THR A 269 11.27 -11.82 2.31
N ALA A 270 10.81 -12.66 3.24
CA ALA A 270 11.13 -14.08 3.31
C ALA A 270 10.61 -14.79 2.05
N ARG A 271 11.50 -15.46 1.34
CA ARG A 271 11.18 -16.21 0.12
C ARG A 271 12.11 -17.39 -0.05
N HIS A 272 11.58 -18.46 -0.64
CA HIS A 272 12.35 -19.61 -1.12
C HIS A 272 12.13 -19.77 -2.61
N VAL A 273 13.23 -19.93 -3.37
CA VAL A 273 13.21 -20.04 -4.83
C VAL A 273 14.09 -21.18 -5.26
N ARG A 274 13.57 -22.08 -6.10
CA ARG A 274 14.35 -23.11 -6.79
C ARG A 274 14.06 -23.08 -8.29
N PRO A 275 15.11 -23.02 -9.15
CA PRO A 275 14.93 -23.26 -10.56
C PRO A 275 14.55 -24.72 -10.79
N GLY A 276 13.65 -24.96 -11.73
CA GLY A 276 13.17 -26.28 -12.12
C GLY A 276 11.73 -26.24 -12.62
N GLY A 277 11.49 -26.96 -13.72
CA GLY A 277 10.14 -27.20 -14.22
C GLY A 277 9.41 -28.24 -13.38
N VAL A 278 8.07 -28.21 -13.40
CA VAL A 278 7.21 -29.07 -12.56
C VAL A 278 7.50 -30.56 -12.75
N LEU A 279 7.84 -31.01 -13.97
CA LEU A 279 8.15 -32.42 -14.26
C LEU A 279 9.50 -32.88 -13.71
N GLY A 280 10.45 -31.95 -13.53
CA GLY A 280 11.82 -32.26 -13.13
C GLY A 280 12.14 -31.95 -11.66
N SER A 281 11.28 -31.17 -10.99
CA SER A 281 11.48 -30.77 -9.59
C SER A 281 10.94 -31.81 -8.61
N ASP A 282 11.72 -32.13 -7.58
CA ASP A 282 11.24 -32.94 -6.45
C ASP A 282 10.18 -32.16 -5.66
N THR A 283 9.06 -32.83 -5.37
CA THR A 283 7.98 -32.32 -4.52
C THR A 283 8.44 -31.91 -3.12
N VAL A 284 9.55 -32.44 -2.62
CA VAL A 284 10.13 -32.00 -1.33
C VAL A 284 10.47 -30.51 -1.38
N PHE A 285 11.18 -30.05 -2.41
CA PHE A 285 11.51 -28.63 -2.56
C PHE A 285 10.26 -27.78 -2.86
N ALA A 286 9.33 -28.31 -3.65
CA ALA A 286 8.06 -27.63 -3.89
C ALA A 286 7.30 -27.40 -2.57
N ARG A 287 7.29 -28.37 -1.65
CA ARG A 287 6.68 -28.19 -0.33
C ARG A 287 7.37 -27.08 0.46
N GLU A 288 8.70 -27.01 0.47
CA GLU A 288 9.44 -25.93 1.12
C GLU A 288 9.10 -24.53 0.55
N GLU A 289 8.96 -24.43 -0.78
CA GLU A 289 8.53 -23.18 -1.44
C GLU A 289 7.13 -22.76 -0.99
N PHE A 290 6.17 -23.68 -0.93
CA PHE A 290 4.82 -23.39 -0.43
C PHE A 290 4.81 -23.04 1.06
N GLU A 291 5.60 -23.75 1.86
CA GLU A 291 5.69 -23.52 3.31
C GLU A 291 6.19 -22.10 3.63
N ILE A 292 7.17 -21.60 2.89
CA ILE A 292 7.74 -20.26 3.10
C ILE A 292 6.92 -19.18 2.38
N ASN A 293 6.68 -19.34 1.08
CA ASN A 293 6.14 -18.25 0.25
C ASN A 293 4.64 -18.03 0.49
N ALA A 294 3.87 -19.09 0.70
CA ALA A 294 2.41 -19.01 0.84
C ALA A 294 1.99 -19.17 2.31
N LEU A 295 2.36 -20.27 2.95
CA LEU A 295 1.95 -20.53 4.34
C LEU A 295 2.67 -19.61 5.33
N GLY A 296 3.91 -19.21 5.06
CA GLY A 296 4.63 -18.19 5.83
C GLY A 296 3.89 -16.86 5.86
N LEU A 297 3.42 -16.37 4.70
CA LEU A 297 2.57 -15.18 4.61
C LEU A 297 1.29 -15.34 5.44
N MET A 298 0.61 -16.49 5.32
CA MET A 298 -0.63 -16.76 6.05
C MET A 298 -0.40 -16.77 7.57
N ARG A 299 0.69 -17.38 8.05
CA ARG A 299 1.08 -17.38 9.48
C ARG A 299 1.36 -15.96 9.98
N LEU A 300 2.08 -15.16 9.21
CA LEU A 300 2.35 -13.76 9.55
C LEU A 300 1.05 -12.96 9.65
N ALA A 301 0.16 -13.09 8.67
CA ALA A 301 -1.13 -12.41 8.67
C ALA A 301 -2.01 -12.82 9.87
N GLN A 302 -2.07 -14.10 10.20
CA GLN A 302 -2.83 -14.59 11.36
C GLN A 302 -2.27 -14.10 12.71
N ALA A 303 -0.94 -14.04 12.85
CA ALA A 303 -0.30 -13.69 14.11
C ALA A 303 -0.23 -12.17 14.33
N PHE A 304 0.08 -11.39 13.29
CA PHE A 304 0.24 -9.94 13.38
C PHE A 304 -1.02 -9.15 12.99
N GLY A 305 -1.85 -9.68 12.07
CA GLY A 305 -3.01 -9.01 11.51
C GLY A 305 -4.01 -8.48 12.56
N PRO A 306 -4.40 -9.25 13.59
CA PRO A 306 -5.30 -8.77 14.63
C PRO A 306 -4.76 -7.55 15.39
N ALA A 307 -3.46 -7.58 15.74
CA ALA A 307 -2.83 -6.46 16.44
C ALA A 307 -2.69 -5.24 15.52
N MET A 308 -2.24 -5.43 14.27
CA MET A 308 -2.10 -4.36 13.27
C MET A 308 -3.44 -3.70 12.95
N THR A 309 -4.52 -4.47 12.85
CA THR A 309 -5.89 -3.97 12.66
C THR A 309 -6.27 -2.95 13.73
N SER A 310 -5.91 -3.18 14.99
CA SER A 310 -6.18 -2.22 16.08
C SER A 310 -5.42 -0.90 15.93
N ARG A 311 -4.28 -0.90 15.23
CA ARG A 311 -3.44 0.30 14.99
C ARG A 311 -4.06 1.23 13.96
N THR A 312 -4.90 0.71 13.07
CA THR A 312 -5.60 1.51 12.06
C THR A 312 -6.53 2.56 12.67
N ALA A 313 -6.91 2.41 13.94
CA ALA A 313 -7.75 3.37 14.65
C ALA A 313 -6.95 4.49 15.35
N ASP A 314 -5.62 4.53 15.23
CA ASP A 314 -4.77 5.51 15.94
C ASP A 314 -4.77 6.92 15.29
N GLY A 315 -5.92 7.42 14.85
CA GLY A 315 -6.10 8.77 14.31
C GLY A 315 -5.13 9.09 13.16
N VAL A 316 -4.39 10.19 13.26
CA VAL A 316 -3.36 10.62 12.27
C VAL A 316 -2.21 9.58 12.13
N ASN A 317 -2.13 8.63 13.06
CA ASN A 317 -1.15 7.55 13.10
C ASN A 317 -1.67 6.19 12.63
N SER A 318 -2.80 6.19 11.91
CA SER A 318 -3.53 5.00 11.44
C SER A 318 -2.91 4.24 10.26
N ALA A 319 -1.84 4.77 9.65
CA ALA A 319 -1.16 4.14 8.52
C ALA A 319 -0.56 2.78 8.91
N ALA A 320 -1.27 1.70 8.57
CA ALA A 320 -0.83 0.33 8.78
C ALA A 320 -0.94 -0.47 7.47
N ALA A 321 0.08 -1.29 7.20
CA ALA A 321 0.15 -2.08 5.97
C ALA A 321 0.87 -3.41 6.16
N LEU A 322 0.37 -4.45 5.52
CA LEU A 322 1.09 -5.69 5.25
C LEU A 322 1.53 -5.65 3.79
N VAL A 323 2.84 -5.69 3.55
CA VAL A 323 3.45 -5.71 2.22
C VAL A 323 3.98 -7.11 1.96
N ASN A 324 3.63 -7.70 0.82
CA ASN A 324 4.17 -8.97 0.37
C ASN A 324 4.91 -8.80 -0.95
N ILE A 325 6.16 -9.25 -0.99
CA ILE A 325 6.97 -9.22 -2.22
C ILE A 325 6.73 -10.52 -2.97
N LEU A 326 6.12 -10.41 -4.14
CA LEU A 326 5.80 -11.50 -5.04
C LEU A 326 6.72 -11.48 -6.26
N SER A 327 6.81 -12.63 -6.93
CA SER A 327 7.24 -12.67 -8.33
C SER A 327 6.09 -12.24 -9.25
N VAL A 328 6.39 -11.54 -10.36
CA VAL A 328 5.40 -11.31 -11.42
C VAL A 328 4.84 -12.62 -11.99
N HIS A 329 5.59 -13.72 -11.88
CA HIS A 329 5.14 -15.05 -12.27
C HIS A 329 4.06 -15.66 -11.36
N ALA A 330 3.58 -14.92 -10.35
CA ALA A 330 2.31 -15.20 -9.69
C ALA A 330 1.10 -15.02 -10.63
N LEU A 331 1.22 -14.18 -11.68
CA LEU A 331 0.16 -13.90 -12.65
C LEU A 331 0.14 -14.89 -13.81
N SER A 332 1.32 -15.30 -14.28
CA SER A 332 1.52 -16.29 -15.33
C SER A 332 2.83 -17.04 -15.10
N ALA A 333 2.76 -18.36 -15.09
CA ALA A 333 3.86 -19.19 -14.64
C ALA A 333 5.07 -19.16 -15.59
N ASP A 334 6.27 -19.10 -15.03
CA ASP A 334 7.51 -19.37 -15.75
C ASP A 334 7.79 -20.89 -15.73
N PRO A 335 7.85 -21.57 -16.90
CA PRO A 335 8.20 -22.98 -16.97
C PRO A 335 9.55 -23.35 -16.33
N GLN A 336 10.50 -22.42 -16.27
CA GLN A 336 11.81 -22.63 -15.64
C GLN A 336 11.76 -22.57 -14.10
N TYR A 337 10.68 -22.06 -13.52
CA TYR A 337 10.48 -21.88 -12.08
C TYR A 337 9.06 -22.32 -11.70
N GLY A 338 8.68 -23.55 -12.09
CA GLY A 338 7.28 -23.98 -12.06
C GLY A 338 6.67 -24.06 -10.66
N ALA A 339 7.35 -24.75 -9.74
CA ALA A 339 6.89 -24.88 -8.35
C ALA A 339 6.93 -23.53 -7.60
N PHE A 340 7.98 -22.74 -7.84
CA PHE A 340 8.08 -21.38 -7.32
C PHE A 340 6.91 -20.52 -7.80
N SER A 341 6.62 -20.47 -9.11
CA SER A 341 5.51 -19.72 -9.69
C SER A 341 4.17 -20.13 -9.08
N ALA A 342 3.94 -21.44 -8.87
CA ALA A 342 2.75 -21.95 -8.21
C ALA A 342 2.62 -21.47 -6.76
N SER A 343 3.72 -21.48 -5.98
CA SER A 343 3.72 -20.95 -4.61
C SER A 343 3.43 -19.45 -4.56
N GLN A 344 3.91 -18.68 -5.55
CA GLN A 344 3.69 -17.24 -5.68
C GLN A 344 2.25 -16.92 -6.09
N ALA A 345 1.64 -17.73 -6.96
CA ALA A 345 0.22 -17.64 -7.30
C ALA A 345 -0.67 -17.95 -6.09
N ALA A 346 -0.31 -18.95 -5.27
CA ALA A 346 -0.99 -19.22 -4.02
C ALA A 346 -0.88 -18.03 -3.03
N ALA A 347 0.31 -17.45 -2.89
CA ALA A 347 0.52 -16.26 -2.07
C ALA A 347 -0.27 -15.04 -2.58
N LEU A 348 -0.39 -14.86 -3.90
CA LEU A 348 -1.25 -13.83 -4.50
C LEU A 348 -2.72 -14.04 -4.14
N SER A 349 -3.22 -15.27 -4.26
CA SER A 349 -4.60 -15.59 -3.88
C SER A 349 -4.86 -15.33 -2.39
N ILE A 350 -3.92 -15.69 -1.51
CA ILE A 350 -3.99 -15.37 -0.07
C ILE A 350 -4.05 -13.86 0.13
N SER A 351 -3.20 -13.11 -0.57
CA SER A 351 -3.14 -11.65 -0.49
C SER A 351 -4.47 -10.98 -0.90
N GLN A 352 -5.13 -11.51 -1.93
CA GLN A 352 -6.46 -11.04 -2.36
C GLN A 352 -7.54 -11.30 -1.28
N THR A 353 -7.51 -12.47 -0.64
CA THR A 353 -8.38 -12.76 0.51
C THR A 353 -8.11 -11.80 1.68
N LEU A 354 -6.85 -11.56 2.01
CA LEU A 354 -6.46 -10.63 3.08
C LEU A 354 -6.91 -9.19 2.80
N ARG A 355 -6.90 -8.72 1.55
CA ARG A 355 -7.50 -7.42 1.18
C ARG A 355 -8.97 -7.35 1.57
N ALA A 356 -9.74 -8.40 1.32
CA ALA A 356 -11.15 -8.44 1.67
C ALA A 356 -11.37 -8.50 3.19
N GLU A 357 -10.59 -9.32 3.91
CA GLU A 357 -10.68 -9.46 5.37
C GLU A 357 -10.28 -8.18 6.10
N PHE A 358 -9.22 -7.50 5.65
CA PHE A 358 -8.72 -6.29 6.28
C PHE A 358 -9.49 -5.03 5.90
N ARG A 359 -10.33 -5.07 4.86
CA ARG A 359 -11.10 -3.92 4.35
C ARG A 359 -11.86 -3.16 5.43
N ALA A 360 -12.48 -3.88 6.36
CA ALA A 360 -13.25 -3.30 7.47
C ALA A 360 -12.37 -2.51 8.45
N SER A 361 -11.14 -2.97 8.67
CA SER A 361 -10.17 -2.30 9.53
C SER A 361 -9.43 -1.16 8.83
N GLY A 362 -9.26 -1.26 7.51
CA GLY A 362 -8.38 -0.40 6.73
C GLY A 362 -6.89 -0.69 6.88
N LEU A 363 -6.53 -1.86 7.40
CA LEU A 363 -5.19 -2.40 7.25
C LEU A 363 -4.98 -2.69 5.76
N ARG A 364 -3.96 -2.06 5.16
CA ARG A 364 -3.69 -2.19 3.74
C ARG A 364 -2.93 -3.48 3.46
N MET A 365 -3.27 -4.16 2.37
CA MET A 365 -2.52 -5.31 1.86
C MET A 365 -1.92 -4.96 0.49
N ILE A 366 -0.61 -4.77 0.47
CA ILE A 366 0.15 -4.31 -0.70
C ILE A 366 0.95 -5.49 -1.25
N ASN A 367 0.86 -5.71 -2.56
CA ASN A 367 1.67 -6.67 -3.29
C ASN A 367 2.68 -5.92 -4.15
N VAL A 368 3.95 -6.31 -4.05
CA VAL A 368 5.01 -5.82 -4.91
C VAL A 368 5.46 -6.97 -5.81
N PHE A 369 5.11 -6.92 -7.09
CA PHE A 369 5.50 -7.88 -8.09
C PHE A 369 6.85 -7.48 -8.67
N SER A 370 7.87 -8.29 -8.42
CA SER A 370 9.19 -8.13 -9.00
C SER A 370 9.36 -9.02 -10.22
N GLY A 371 10.08 -8.50 -11.23
CA GLY A 371 10.74 -9.36 -12.21
C GLY A 371 11.92 -10.12 -11.58
N PRO A 372 12.73 -10.81 -12.40
CA PRO A 372 13.95 -11.49 -11.94
C PRO A 372 14.82 -10.55 -11.12
N THR A 373 15.12 -10.90 -9.88
CA THR A 373 15.94 -10.08 -8.98
C THR A 373 17.42 -10.39 -9.14
N ASP A 374 18.28 -9.40 -8.90
CA ASP A 374 19.73 -9.62 -8.87
C ASP A 374 20.13 -10.34 -7.57
N ASP A 375 20.01 -11.67 -7.61
CA ASP A 375 20.31 -12.59 -6.52
C ASP A 375 20.96 -13.89 -7.04
N GLU A 376 21.29 -14.80 -6.13
CA GLU A 376 21.93 -16.08 -6.44
C GLU A 376 21.05 -16.99 -7.31
N TRP A 377 19.72 -16.92 -7.19
CA TRP A 377 18.76 -17.82 -7.84
C TRP A 377 18.48 -17.47 -9.30
N HIS A 378 18.68 -16.20 -9.66
CA HIS A 378 18.46 -15.70 -11.02
C HIS A 378 19.78 -15.36 -11.72
N GLN A 379 20.95 -15.77 -11.20
CA GLN A 379 22.25 -15.58 -11.87
C GLN A 379 22.24 -16.04 -13.33
N PRO A 380 21.68 -17.22 -13.70
CA PRO A 380 21.71 -17.70 -15.08
C PRO A 380 20.86 -16.89 -16.06
N LEU A 381 19.88 -16.11 -15.57
CA LEU A 381 18.99 -15.35 -16.44
C LEU A 381 19.72 -14.15 -17.07
N PRO A 382 19.41 -13.79 -18.32
CA PRO A 382 19.94 -12.59 -18.93
C PRO A 382 19.34 -11.33 -18.26
N PRO A 383 19.99 -10.17 -18.37
CA PRO A 383 19.37 -8.88 -18.06
C PRO A 383 18.12 -8.64 -18.92
N PRO A 384 17.14 -7.83 -18.46
CA PRO A 384 17.20 -6.95 -17.29
C PRO A 384 16.80 -7.64 -15.97
N LYS A 385 17.57 -7.36 -14.91
CA LYS A 385 17.31 -7.82 -13.52
C LYS A 385 17.01 -6.64 -12.60
N VAL A 386 16.18 -6.88 -11.59
CA VAL A 386 15.82 -5.88 -10.57
C VAL A 386 16.89 -5.85 -9.49
N ALA A 387 17.60 -4.72 -9.39
CA ALA A 387 18.55 -4.49 -8.31
C ALA A 387 17.83 -4.39 -6.95
N PRO A 388 18.40 -4.89 -5.84
CA PRO A 388 17.79 -4.82 -4.51
C PRO A 388 17.41 -3.39 -4.08
N LYS A 389 18.22 -2.39 -4.46
CA LYS A 389 17.93 -0.97 -4.18
C LYS A 389 16.69 -0.46 -4.94
N ALA A 390 16.47 -0.92 -6.16
CA ALA A 390 15.29 -0.55 -6.94
C ALA A 390 14.03 -1.18 -6.33
N LEU A 391 14.09 -2.45 -5.92
CA LEU A 391 12.98 -3.12 -5.24
C LEU A 391 12.63 -2.45 -3.90
N ALA A 392 13.63 -2.13 -3.08
CA ALA A 392 13.43 -1.40 -1.82
C ALA A 392 12.76 -0.05 -2.05
N LYS A 393 13.19 0.70 -3.08
CA LYS A 393 12.56 1.96 -3.46
C LYS A 393 11.09 1.75 -3.86
N SER A 394 10.79 0.78 -4.72
CA SER A 394 9.41 0.48 -5.14
C SER A 394 8.49 0.10 -3.97
N VAL A 395 8.99 -0.63 -2.97
CA VAL A 395 8.24 -0.94 -1.75
C VAL A 395 7.86 0.34 -0.99
N VAL A 396 8.83 1.23 -0.77
CA VAL A 396 8.61 2.49 -0.05
C VAL A 396 7.72 3.44 -0.85
N ASP A 397 7.94 3.56 -2.16
CA ASP A 397 7.10 4.36 -3.06
C ASP A 397 5.65 3.85 -3.04
N GLY A 398 5.43 2.53 -3.08
CA GLY A 398 4.11 1.92 -2.97
C GLY A 398 3.39 2.24 -1.65
N LEU A 399 4.12 2.22 -0.53
CA LEU A 399 3.62 2.62 0.78
C LEU A 399 3.24 4.11 0.82
N CYS A 400 4.11 4.98 0.30
CA CYS A 400 3.89 6.42 0.25
C CYS A 400 2.74 6.81 -0.69
N GLU A 401 2.56 6.09 -1.79
CA GLU A 401 1.48 6.34 -2.75
C GLU A 401 0.17 5.64 -2.40
N GLY A 402 0.19 4.69 -1.45
CA GLY A 402 -1.00 3.96 -0.99
C GLY A 402 -1.53 2.92 -1.97
N LEU A 403 -0.63 2.33 -2.78
CA LEU A 403 -0.98 1.38 -3.85
C LEU A 403 -1.29 0.00 -3.29
N GLU A 404 -2.15 -0.75 -3.98
CA GLU A 404 -2.39 -2.16 -3.70
C GLU A 404 -1.43 -3.06 -4.48
N ASP A 405 -1.20 -2.78 -5.76
CA ASP A 405 -0.35 -3.58 -6.64
C ASP A 405 0.76 -2.72 -7.26
N VAL A 406 2.02 -3.09 -7.02
CA VAL A 406 3.22 -2.38 -7.49
C VAL A 406 4.05 -3.31 -8.36
N PHE A 407 4.41 -2.88 -9.57
CA PHE A 407 5.23 -3.66 -10.51
C PHE A 407 6.63 -3.08 -10.61
N CYS A 408 7.63 -3.86 -10.19
CA CYS A 408 9.03 -3.46 -10.09
C CYS A 408 9.89 -4.15 -11.16
N GLY A 409 10.56 -3.34 -11.98
CA GLY A 409 11.38 -3.80 -13.10
C GLY A 409 10.63 -3.84 -14.44
N ASP A 410 11.38 -3.83 -15.53
CA ASP A 410 10.82 -3.77 -16.88
C ASP A 410 10.08 -5.07 -17.24
N VAL A 411 10.65 -6.22 -16.86
CA VAL A 411 10.01 -7.53 -17.02
C VAL A 411 8.65 -7.59 -16.31
N ALA A 412 8.56 -7.07 -15.08
CA ALA A 412 7.30 -7.08 -14.34
C ALA A 412 6.22 -6.21 -15.00
N LYS A 413 6.61 -5.04 -15.50
CA LYS A 413 5.69 -4.11 -16.17
C LYS A 413 5.21 -4.65 -17.52
N ASP A 414 6.11 -5.23 -18.32
CA ASP A 414 5.76 -5.86 -19.60
C ASP A 414 4.78 -7.02 -19.41
N LEU A 415 5.12 -7.94 -18.47
CA LEU A 415 4.26 -9.09 -18.15
C LEU A 415 2.88 -8.66 -17.66
N GLU A 416 2.82 -7.63 -16.83
CA GLU A 416 1.55 -7.09 -16.33
C GLU A 416 0.69 -6.49 -17.45
N GLU A 417 1.30 -5.74 -18.37
CA GLU A 417 0.57 -5.17 -19.50
C GLU A 417 0.01 -6.28 -20.41
N ARG A 418 0.84 -7.28 -20.75
CA ARG A 418 0.44 -8.42 -21.58
C ARG A 418 -0.61 -9.28 -20.88
N TRP A 419 -0.46 -9.51 -19.58
CA TRP A 419 -1.44 -10.24 -18.78
C TRP A 419 -2.80 -9.54 -18.76
N ARG A 420 -2.84 -8.21 -18.63
CA ARG A 420 -4.10 -7.45 -18.72
C ARG A 420 -4.74 -7.51 -20.10
N ARG A 421 -3.94 -7.59 -21.16
CA ARG A 421 -4.41 -7.63 -22.55
C ARG A 421 -5.06 -8.97 -22.87
N ASP A 422 -4.33 -10.07 -22.64
CA ASP A 422 -4.83 -11.43 -22.80
C ASP A 422 -3.95 -12.41 -22.01
N PRO A 423 -4.41 -12.90 -20.84
CA PRO A 423 -3.65 -13.86 -20.03
C PRO A 423 -3.32 -15.15 -20.77
N LYS A 424 -4.16 -15.59 -21.70
CA LYS A 424 -3.99 -16.87 -22.39
C LYS A 424 -2.97 -16.77 -23.51
N VAL A 425 -2.92 -15.64 -24.21
CA VAL A 425 -1.85 -15.36 -25.17
C VAL A 425 -0.51 -15.31 -24.44
N LEU A 426 -0.44 -14.59 -23.31
CA LEU A 426 0.78 -14.52 -22.50
C LEU A 426 1.26 -15.91 -22.04
N GLU A 427 0.38 -16.78 -21.58
CA GLU A 427 0.71 -18.17 -21.22
C GLU A 427 1.39 -18.92 -22.39
N ARG A 428 0.89 -18.74 -23.62
CA ARG A 428 1.46 -19.37 -24.82
C ARG A 428 2.81 -18.77 -25.20
N GLU A 429 2.98 -17.46 -25.04
CA GLU A 429 4.24 -16.77 -25.31
C GLU A 429 5.34 -17.24 -24.34
N LEU A 430 5.02 -17.39 -23.05
CA LEU A 430 5.97 -17.89 -22.04
C LEU A 430 6.34 -19.38 -22.25
N ALA A 431 5.43 -20.18 -22.79
CA ALA A 431 5.71 -21.57 -23.16
C ALA A 431 6.56 -21.70 -24.43
N GLY A 432 6.59 -20.66 -25.29
CA GLY A 432 7.20 -20.69 -26.62
C GLY A 432 8.71 -20.45 -26.67
N GLY A 433 9.36 -20.10 -25.57
CA GLY A 433 10.81 -19.85 -25.54
C GLY A 433 11.26 -18.76 -26.51
N GLY A 434 10.49 -17.68 -26.63
CA GLY A 434 10.79 -16.54 -27.50
C GLY A 434 11.82 -15.59 -26.93
#